data_AF-A0A4Q5XKS4-F1
#
_entry.id   AF-A0A4Q5XKS4-F1
#
_cell.length_a   1.000
_cell.length_b   1.000
_cell.length_c   1.000
_cell.angle_alpha   90.00
_cell.angle_beta   90.00
_cell.angle_gamma   90.00
#
_symmetry.space_group_name_H-M   'P 1'
#
loop_
_entity.id
_entity.type
_entity.pdbx_description
1 polymer ?
#
loop_
_entity_poly.entity_id
_entity_poly.type
_entity_poly.pdbx_seq_one_letter_code
_entity_poly.pdbx_strand_id
1 'polypeptide(L)'
;MSSEPTPSTLQSVEAVVRENVSGYVDGDHHEHGKQRLLAALSQGRPRFTAPSRRRVAVVGILALALVAGAYVWKQHRSVRLSYDVTGGLLSDSGYVRSSGPSGARLSFSDGTRVDLQEGARARIAAVDAHGARISIENGHAALSVARLPGAAWYVDAGPFVIQVTGTQFDVDWSSYDDTLSVDLHEGNLVVSGPPAPNGVLLRSGQRLTALEGRLSIEAMESAAQSAAEASARLASPVPDGSPLLAEPAPENSVPAEPLPAEPLPAPEAAPPATLAAPPLER
;
A
#
# COMPACT_ATOMS: atom_id res chain seq x y z
N MET A 1 -35.47 -0.79 -65.58
CA MET A 1 -35.99 -1.99 -64.88
C MET A 1 -36.84 -1.49 -63.72
N SER A 2 -38.13 -1.33 -64.00
CA SER A 2 -39.18 -1.00 -63.05
C SER A 2 -39.61 -2.25 -62.29
N SER A 3 -40.00 -2.09 -61.03
CA SER A 3 -41.00 -2.95 -60.39
C SER A 3 -41.80 -2.11 -59.40
N GLU A 4 -43.01 -1.73 -59.80
CA GLU A 4 -44.10 -1.32 -58.91
C GLU A 4 -44.53 -2.49 -58.01
N PRO A 5 -44.98 -2.23 -56.77
CA PRO A 5 -45.68 -3.23 -55.97
C PRO A 5 -47.16 -3.37 -56.39
N THR A 6 -47.55 -4.61 -56.66
CA THR A 6 -48.84 -5.10 -57.18
C THR A 6 -49.99 -5.07 -56.14
N PRO A 7 -51.25 -4.81 -56.54
CA PRO A 7 -52.42 -4.56 -55.68
C PRO A 7 -53.10 -5.81 -55.05
N SER A 8 -52.34 -6.79 -54.56
CA SER A 8 -52.90 -8.08 -54.10
C SER A 8 -53.02 -8.26 -52.58
N THR A 9 -52.56 -7.31 -51.76
CA THR A 9 -52.59 -7.45 -50.29
C THR A 9 -53.83 -6.87 -49.61
N LEU A 10 -54.61 -6.02 -50.29
CA LEU A 10 -55.81 -5.40 -49.71
C LEU A 10 -57.07 -6.26 -49.82
N GLN A 11 -57.18 -7.16 -50.79
CA GLN A 11 -58.36 -8.03 -50.93
C GLN A 11 -58.40 -9.19 -49.94
N SER A 12 -57.24 -9.67 -49.46
CA SER A 12 -57.18 -10.79 -48.51
C SER A 12 -57.59 -10.41 -47.09
N VAL A 13 -57.52 -9.13 -46.72
CA VAL A 13 -57.98 -8.64 -45.41
C VAL A 13 -59.50 -8.39 -45.42
N GLU A 14 -60.07 -8.01 -46.55
CA GLU A 14 -61.51 -7.74 -46.69
C GLU A 14 -62.35 -9.05 -46.64
N ALA A 15 -61.79 -10.17 -47.10
CA ALA A 15 -62.47 -11.47 -47.08
C ALA A 15 -62.62 -12.06 -45.67
N VAL A 16 -61.60 -11.92 -44.81
CA VAL A 16 -61.60 -12.50 -43.46
C VAL A 16 -62.53 -11.75 -42.50
N VAL A 17 -62.74 -10.45 -42.72
CA VAL A 17 -63.64 -9.63 -41.89
C VAL A 17 -65.12 -9.91 -42.20
N ARG A 18 -65.43 -10.34 -43.43
CA ARG A 18 -66.82 -10.60 -43.85
C ARG A 18 -67.34 -11.97 -43.38
N GLU A 19 -66.46 -12.93 -43.10
CA GLU A 19 -66.85 -14.32 -42.80
C GLU A 19 -67.08 -14.61 -41.31
N ASN A 20 -66.68 -13.72 -40.39
CA ASN A 20 -66.74 -13.99 -38.93
C ASN A 20 -67.51 -12.98 -38.07
N VAL A 21 -68.26 -12.03 -38.65
CA VAL A 21 -69.15 -11.14 -37.89
C VAL A 21 -70.57 -11.21 -38.47
N SER A 22 -71.24 -12.31 -38.17
CA SER A 22 -72.70 -12.42 -38.26
C SER A 22 -73.27 -12.06 -36.89
N GLY A 23 -73.83 -10.85 -36.79
CA GLY A 23 -74.49 -10.37 -35.59
C GLY A 23 -75.36 -9.17 -35.92
N TYR A 24 -76.62 -9.42 -36.29
CA TYR A 24 -77.65 -8.40 -36.35
C TYR A 24 -77.93 -7.93 -34.91
N VAL A 25 -77.48 -6.72 -34.56
CA VAL A 25 -77.72 -6.11 -33.26
C VAL A 25 -79.00 -5.28 -33.35
N ASP A 26 -79.97 -5.66 -32.52
CA ASP A 26 -81.27 -5.04 -32.36
C ASP A 26 -81.16 -3.52 -32.07
N GLY A 27 -81.99 -2.71 -32.72
CA GLY A 27 -81.86 -1.24 -32.77
C GLY A 27 -81.96 -0.55 -31.40
N ASP A 28 -82.66 -1.17 -30.45
CA ASP A 28 -82.89 -0.59 -29.12
C ASP A 28 -81.70 -0.74 -28.16
N HIS A 29 -80.78 -1.67 -28.43
CA HIS A 29 -79.54 -1.79 -27.65
C HIS A 29 -78.46 -0.78 -28.09
N HIS A 30 -78.56 -0.25 -29.32
CA HIS A 30 -77.61 0.71 -29.85
C HIS A 30 -77.75 2.09 -29.18
N GLU A 31 -78.98 2.49 -28.85
CA GLU A 31 -79.24 3.78 -28.18
C GLU A 31 -78.82 3.76 -26.71
N HIS A 32 -79.08 2.68 -25.97
CA HIS A 32 -78.61 2.55 -24.59
C HIS A 32 -77.07 2.46 -24.50
N GLY A 33 -76.43 1.82 -25.48
CA GLY A 33 -74.98 1.77 -25.63
C GLY A 33 -74.38 3.14 -25.95
N LYS A 34 -74.97 3.88 -26.90
CA LYS A 34 -74.57 5.26 -27.23
C LYS A 34 -74.76 6.20 -26.04
N GLN A 35 -75.87 6.11 -25.32
CA GLN A 35 -76.11 6.94 -24.14
C GLN A 35 -75.14 6.63 -23.00
N ARG A 36 -74.76 5.36 -22.80
CA ARG A 36 -73.71 4.99 -21.84
C ARG A 36 -72.33 5.45 -22.27
N LEU A 37 -72.00 5.39 -23.57
CA LEU A 37 -70.74 5.87 -24.11
C LEU A 37 -70.65 7.40 -24.05
N LEU A 38 -71.73 8.11 -24.38
CA LEU A 38 -71.82 9.57 -24.25
C LEU A 38 -71.80 10.00 -22.78
N ALA A 39 -72.42 9.24 -21.86
CA ALA A 39 -72.31 9.46 -20.43
C ALA A 39 -70.88 9.21 -19.91
N ALA A 40 -70.18 8.18 -20.42
CA ALA A 40 -68.79 7.89 -20.04
C ALA A 40 -67.78 8.90 -20.62
N LEU A 41 -68.06 9.49 -21.79
CA LEU A 41 -67.23 10.54 -22.39
C LEU A 41 -67.54 11.94 -21.80
N SER A 42 -68.75 12.14 -21.26
CA SER A 42 -69.14 13.39 -20.57
C SER A 42 -68.89 13.36 -19.06
N GLN A 43 -68.69 12.18 -18.46
CA GLN A 43 -68.08 12.06 -17.14
C GLN A 43 -66.64 12.54 -17.26
N GLY A 44 -66.45 13.77 -16.78
CA GLY A 44 -65.28 14.59 -17.05
C GLY A 44 -63.99 13.82 -16.87
N ARG A 45 -63.06 14.05 -17.81
CA ARG A 45 -61.62 13.90 -17.59
C ARG A 45 -61.36 14.24 -16.12
N PRO A 46 -60.79 13.33 -15.30
CA PRO A 46 -60.49 13.67 -13.93
C PRO A 46 -59.74 14.99 -14.03
N ARG A 47 -60.33 16.02 -13.45
CA ARG A 47 -59.63 17.29 -13.30
C ARG A 47 -58.50 16.93 -12.36
N PHE A 48 -57.38 16.49 -12.92
CA PHE A 48 -56.09 16.68 -12.29
C PHE A 48 -56.06 18.18 -12.10
N THR A 49 -56.47 18.62 -10.90
CA THR A 49 -56.36 19.99 -10.48
C THR A 49 -54.91 20.32 -10.73
N ALA A 50 -54.65 21.12 -11.77
CA ALA A 50 -53.29 21.46 -12.15
C ALA A 50 -52.61 21.93 -10.86
N PRO A 51 -51.57 21.24 -10.36
CA PRO A 51 -50.92 21.67 -9.15
C PRO A 51 -50.51 23.11 -9.38
N SER A 52 -50.82 24.00 -8.43
CA SER A 52 -50.49 25.43 -8.57
C SER A 52 -49.05 25.53 -9.04
N ARG A 53 -48.77 26.36 -10.05
CA ARG A 53 -47.43 26.49 -10.64
C ARG A 53 -46.32 26.66 -9.59
N ARG A 54 -46.67 27.19 -8.41
CA ARG A 54 -45.79 27.30 -7.24
C ARG A 54 -45.40 25.95 -6.63
N ARG A 55 -46.31 24.97 -6.51
CA ARG A 55 -46.00 23.62 -6.02
C ARG A 55 -45.09 22.86 -6.99
N VAL A 56 -45.32 23.00 -8.30
CA VAL A 56 -44.44 22.43 -9.33
C VAL A 56 -43.04 23.08 -9.28
N ALA A 57 -42.97 24.40 -9.11
CA ALA A 57 -41.72 25.12 -8.97
C ALA A 57 -40.93 24.70 -7.71
N VAL A 58 -41.60 24.53 -6.55
CA VAL A 58 -40.96 24.10 -5.31
C VAL A 58 -40.40 22.67 -5.42
N VAL A 59 -41.14 21.74 -6.01
CA VAL A 59 -40.65 20.37 -6.25
C VAL A 59 -39.46 20.38 -7.21
N GLY A 60 -39.50 21.21 -8.26
CA GLY A 60 -38.39 21.39 -9.19
C GLY A 60 -37.11 21.90 -8.51
N ILE A 61 -37.21 22.91 -7.65
CA ILE A 61 -36.07 23.45 -6.90
C ILE A 61 -35.49 22.40 -5.94
N LEU A 62 -36.33 21.64 -5.25
CA LEU A 62 -35.89 20.64 -4.28
C LEU A 62 -35.21 19.44 -4.97
N ALA A 63 -35.72 19.02 -6.13
CA ALA A 63 -35.06 18.03 -6.97
C ALA A 63 -33.71 18.54 -7.50
N LEU A 64 -33.63 19.80 -7.94
CA LEU A 64 -32.38 20.41 -8.40
C LEU A 64 -31.35 20.50 -7.27
N ALA A 65 -31.77 20.88 -6.06
CA ALA A 65 -30.92 20.94 -4.88
C ALA A 65 -30.41 19.56 -4.47
N LEU A 66 -31.23 18.51 -4.56
CA LEU A 66 -30.81 17.14 -4.31
C LEU A 66 -29.80 16.65 -5.36
N VAL A 67 -30.03 16.96 -6.64
CA VAL A 67 -29.08 16.61 -7.72
C VAL A 67 -27.77 17.37 -7.55
N ALA A 68 -27.82 18.67 -7.25
CA ALA A 68 -26.63 19.47 -6.99
C ALA A 68 -25.88 18.98 -5.74
N GLY A 69 -26.60 18.68 -4.66
CA GLY A 69 -26.03 18.10 -3.45
C GLY A 69 -25.39 16.74 -3.69
N ALA A 70 -26.05 15.85 -4.43
CA ALA A 70 -25.50 14.55 -4.83
C ALA A 70 -24.29 14.69 -5.76
N TYR A 71 -24.30 15.68 -6.65
CA TYR A 71 -23.19 15.98 -7.56
C TYR A 71 -21.97 16.49 -6.79
N VAL A 72 -22.14 17.47 -5.91
CA VAL A 72 -21.09 17.98 -5.02
C VAL A 72 -20.57 16.86 -4.12
N TRP A 73 -21.45 16.04 -3.55
CA TRP A 73 -21.06 14.89 -2.73
C TRP A 73 -20.26 13.86 -3.52
N LYS A 74 -20.65 13.54 -4.75
CA LYS A 74 -19.92 12.63 -5.65
C LYS A 74 -18.54 13.18 -6.01
N GLN A 75 -18.44 14.50 -6.22
CA GLN A 75 -17.20 15.16 -6.62
C GLN A 75 -16.20 15.27 -5.47
N HIS A 76 -16.66 15.48 -4.23
CA HIS A 76 -15.83 15.36 -3.04
C HIS A 76 -15.42 13.92 -2.69
N ARG A 77 -16.07 12.91 -3.29
CA ARG A 77 -15.82 11.50 -2.95
C ARG A 77 -14.62 10.85 -3.65
N SER A 78 -13.99 11.50 -4.63
CA SER A 78 -13.14 10.77 -5.58
C SER A 78 -12.01 11.60 -6.21
N VAL A 79 -11.07 12.11 -5.43
CA VAL A 79 -9.69 12.16 -5.93
C VAL A 79 -9.02 10.94 -5.32
N ARG A 80 -9.04 9.82 -6.03
CA ARG A 80 -8.25 8.65 -5.59
C ARG A 80 -6.79 9.07 -5.65
N LEU A 81 -6.07 8.89 -4.56
CA LEU A 81 -4.64 9.12 -4.55
C LEU A 81 -4.01 8.16 -5.57
N SER A 82 -3.49 8.71 -6.68
CA SER A 82 -2.72 7.93 -7.65
C SER A 82 -1.25 7.90 -7.24
N TYR A 83 -0.54 6.83 -7.59
CA TYR A 83 0.88 6.67 -7.35
C TYR A 83 1.60 6.14 -8.59
N ASP A 84 2.87 6.50 -8.70
CA ASP A 84 3.81 6.00 -9.70
C ASP A 84 5.00 5.33 -9.00
N VAL A 85 5.55 4.28 -9.61
CA VAL A 85 6.70 3.54 -9.08
C VAL A 85 7.85 3.61 -10.09
N THR A 86 8.96 4.20 -9.68
CA THR A 86 10.18 4.30 -10.49
C THR A 86 11.29 3.44 -9.87
N GLY A 87 12.05 2.71 -10.68
CA GLY A 87 13.20 1.90 -10.20
C GLY A 87 12.83 0.64 -9.40
N GLY A 88 11.54 0.28 -9.38
CA GLY A 88 11.05 -0.91 -8.70
C GLY A 88 10.19 -1.79 -9.61
N LEU A 89 10.10 -3.08 -9.26
CA LEU A 89 9.11 -3.99 -9.82
C LEU A 89 7.82 -3.86 -9.01
N LEU A 90 6.74 -3.42 -9.64
CA LEU A 90 5.39 -3.41 -9.08
C LEU A 90 4.65 -4.66 -9.55
N SER A 91 4.13 -5.46 -8.61
CA SER A 91 3.23 -6.55 -8.94
C SER A 91 1.77 -6.08 -8.99
N ASP A 92 0.90 -6.85 -9.66
CA ASP A 92 -0.56 -6.64 -9.63
C ASP A 92 -1.15 -6.70 -8.20
N SER A 93 -0.43 -7.29 -7.24
CA SER A 93 -0.81 -7.35 -5.83
C SER A 93 -0.37 -6.14 -4.99
N GLY A 94 0.24 -5.12 -5.61
CA GLY A 94 0.73 -3.92 -4.93
C GLY A 94 2.06 -4.11 -4.20
N TYR A 95 2.78 -5.19 -4.51
CA TYR A 95 4.10 -5.46 -3.94
C TYR A 95 5.15 -4.65 -4.70
N VAL A 96 6.00 -3.94 -3.97
CA VAL A 96 7.08 -3.13 -4.52
C VAL A 96 8.41 -3.66 -4.01
N ARG A 97 9.26 -4.05 -4.97
CA ARG A 97 10.63 -4.47 -4.70
C ARG A 97 11.59 -3.59 -5.47
N SER A 98 12.67 -3.17 -4.82
CA SER A 98 13.79 -2.56 -5.54
C SER A 98 14.32 -3.52 -6.61
N SER A 99 14.45 -3.05 -7.84
CA SER A 99 14.96 -3.83 -8.97
C SER A 99 16.44 -3.59 -9.27
N GLY A 100 17.11 -2.71 -8.52
CA GLY A 100 18.53 -2.40 -8.70
C GLY A 100 19.16 -1.63 -7.53
N PRO A 101 20.45 -1.25 -7.65
CA PRO A 101 21.20 -0.60 -6.57
C PRO A 101 20.67 0.81 -6.24
N SER A 102 19.91 1.41 -7.15
CA SER A 102 19.32 2.74 -6.95
C SER A 102 18.07 2.74 -6.05
N GLY A 103 17.61 1.57 -5.58
CA GLY A 103 16.37 1.48 -4.83
C GLY A 103 15.11 1.59 -5.69
N ALA A 104 13.95 1.69 -5.05
CA ALA A 104 12.67 1.99 -5.69
C ALA A 104 12.03 3.22 -5.07
N ARG A 105 11.41 4.07 -5.90
CA ARG A 105 10.72 5.29 -5.46
C ARG A 105 9.24 5.18 -5.77
N LEU A 106 8.39 5.38 -4.77
CA LEU A 106 6.96 5.59 -4.92
C LEU A 106 6.68 7.09 -4.81
N SER A 107 6.01 7.65 -5.82
CA SER A 107 5.58 9.04 -5.83
C SER A 107 4.06 9.11 -5.89
N PHE A 108 3.44 9.73 -4.89
CA PHE A 108 2.00 9.89 -4.80
C PHE A 108 1.57 11.27 -5.31
N SER A 109 0.35 11.35 -5.81
CA SER A 109 -0.23 12.58 -6.39
C SER A 109 -0.46 13.71 -5.38
N ASP A 110 -0.46 13.42 -4.09
CA ASP A 110 -0.52 14.41 -3.00
C ASP A 110 0.85 15.05 -2.70
N GLY A 111 1.91 14.60 -3.36
CA GLY A 111 3.29 15.03 -3.13
C GLY A 111 4.06 14.15 -2.13
N THR A 112 3.42 13.13 -1.54
CA THR A 112 4.08 12.17 -0.67
C THR A 112 5.06 11.30 -1.48
N ARG A 113 6.24 11.05 -0.91
CA ARG A 113 7.27 10.21 -1.52
C ARG A 113 7.76 9.15 -0.55
N VAL A 114 7.99 7.95 -1.06
CA VAL A 114 8.60 6.83 -0.34
C VAL A 114 9.76 6.29 -1.15
N ASP A 115 10.96 6.40 -0.61
CA ASP A 115 12.21 5.96 -1.19
C ASP A 115 12.67 4.68 -0.48
N LEU A 116 12.51 3.53 -1.15
CA LEU A 116 12.96 2.23 -0.70
C LEU A 116 14.41 2.02 -1.14
N GLN A 117 15.30 1.69 -0.20
CA GLN A 117 16.71 1.40 -0.50
C GLN A 117 16.89 0.06 -1.23
N GLU A 118 18.12 -0.23 -1.64
CA GLU A 118 18.48 -1.52 -2.21
C GLU A 118 18.09 -2.68 -1.26
N GLY A 119 17.50 -3.74 -1.82
CA GLY A 119 17.07 -4.91 -1.05
C GLY A 119 15.80 -4.71 -0.21
N ALA A 120 15.29 -3.48 -0.08
CA ALA A 120 14.07 -3.20 0.65
C ALA A 120 12.82 -3.78 -0.06
N ARG A 121 11.86 -4.23 0.76
CA ARG A 121 10.59 -4.83 0.32
C ARG A 121 9.45 -4.14 1.03
N ALA A 122 8.50 -3.65 0.25
CA ALA A 122 7.29 -3.05 0.78
C ALA A 122 6.07 -3.47 -0.04
N ARG A 123 4.90 -3.33 0.56
CA ARG A 123 3.62 -3.59 -0.08
C ARG A 123 2.70 -2.41 0.18
N ILE A 124 2.03 -1.94 -0.86
CA ILE A 124 0.94 -0.99 -0.73
C ILE A 124 -0.30 -1.77 -0.32
N ALA A 125 -0.69 -1.68 0.95
CA ALA A 125 -1.79 -2.45 1.51
C ALA A 125 -3.15 -1.84 1.20
N ALA A 126 -3.24 -0.51 1.22
CA ALA A 126 -4.44 0.24 0.86
C ALA A 126 -4.06 1.65 0.40
N VAL A 127 -4.88 2.21 -0.50
CA VAL A 127 -4.79 3.61 -0.93
C VAL A 127 -6.21 4.17 -0.96
N ASP A 128 -6.40 5.31 -0.31
CA ASP A 128 -7.69 6.00 -0.27
C ASP A 128 -7.55 7.46 -0.74
N ALA A 129 -8.57 8.28 -0.54
CA ALA A 129 -8.57 9.68 -0.97
C ALA A 129 -7.78 10.62 -0.04
N HIS A 130 -7.43 10.15 1.16
CA HIS A 130 -6.82 10.92 2.24
C HIS A 130 -5.41 10.40 2.61
N GLY A 131 -5.03 9.21 2.16
CA GLY A 131 -3.69 8.69 2.36
C GLY A 131 -3.52 7.25 1.87
N ALA A 132 -2.46 6.61 2.33
CA ALA A 132 -2.17 5.22 2.04
C ALA A 132 -1.65 4.48 3.27
N ARG A 133 -1.83 3.16 3.22
CA ARG A 133 -1.24 2.21 4.16
C ARG A 133 -0.17 1.39 3.43
N ILE A 134 1.07 1.51 3.89
CA ILE A 134 2.23 0.84 3.33
C ILE A 134 2.77 -0.13 4.37
N SER A 135 3.04 -1.37 3.99
CA SER A 135 3.64 -2.36 4.85
C SER A 135 5.07 -2.62 4.40
N ILE A 136 6.06 -2.31 5.24
CA ILE A 136 7.47 -2.58 5.01
C ILE A 136 7.77 -3.94 5.62
N GLU A 137 8.22 -4.87 4.78
CA GLU A 137 8.51 -6.23 5.21
C GLU A 137 9.95 -6.39 5.65
N ASN A 138 10.88 -5.70 4.98
CA ASN A 138 12.30 -5.68 5.35
C ASN A 138 13.03 -4.53 4.63
N GLY A 139 14.03 -3.95 5.30
CA GLY A 139 14.98 -2.97 4.77
C GLY A 139 14.68 -1.53 5.20
N HIS A 140 15.40 -0.61 4.56
CA HIS A 140 15.36 0.81 4.85
C HIS A 140 14.43 1.56 3.87
N ALA A 141 13.63 2.48 4.40
CA ALA A 141 12.78 3.37 3.63
C ALA A 141 12.83 4.80 4.17
N ALA A 142 13.01 5.76 3.29
CA ALA A 142 12.88 7.18 3.59
C ALA A 142 11.50 7.66 3.15
N LEU A 143 10.73 8.28 4.05
CA LEU A 143 9.39 8.76 3.78
C LEU A 143 9.32 10.27 3.96
N SER A 144 8.75 10.94 2.96
CA SER A 144 8.43 12.37 2.99
C SER A 144 6.94 12.52 2.72
N VAL A 145 6.15 12.65 3.78
CA VAL A 145 4.69 12.73 3.71
C VAL A 145 4.25 14.18 3.64
N ALA A 146 3.47 14.51 2.61
CA ALA A 146 2.93 15.84 2.45
C ALA A 146 1.95 16.18 3.58
N ARG A 147 2.02 17.40 4.10
CA ARG A 147 1.13 17.86 5.17
C ARG A 147 -0.19 18.34 4.56
N LEU A 148 -1.21 17.47 4.58
CA LEU A 148 -2.57 17.80 4.17
C LEU A 148 -3.57 17.70 5.33
N PRO A 149 -4.59 18.58 5.38
CA PRO A 149 -5.66 18.47 6.36
C PRO A 149 -6.45 17.18 6.14
N GLY A 150 -6.55 16.35 7.17
CA GLY A 150 -7.21 15.05 7.11
C GLY A 150 -6.35 13.93 6.51
N ALA A 151 -5.05 14.15 6.30
CA ALA A 151 -4.15 13.12 5.80
C ALA A 151 -4.08 11.92 6.76
N ALA A 152 -4.24 10.71 6.23
CA ALA A 152 -4.30 9.48 7.00
C ALA A 152 -3.28 8.47 6.45
N TRP A 153 -2.02 8.62 6.86
CA TRP A 153 -0.92 7.78 6.42
C TRP A 153 -0.49 6.79 7.50
N TYR A 154 -0.33 5.54 7.09
CA TYR A 154 0.04 4.44 7.96
C TYR A 154 1.20 3.65 7.37
N VAL A 155 2.24 3.41 8.18
CA VAL A 155 3.35 2.53 7.82
C VAL A 155 3.39 1.37 8.79
N ASP A 156 3.14 0.17 8.29
CA ASP A 156 3.29 -1.06 9.06
C ASP A 156 4.72 -1.57 8.89
N ALA A 157 5.44 -1.79 9.99
CA ALA A 157 6.76 -2.41 10.00
C ALA A 157 6.68 -3.61 10.94
N GLY A 158 6.44 -4.80 10.38
CA GLY A 158 6.14 -6.00 11.16
C GLY A 158 4.98 -5.79 12.16
N PRO A 159 5.21 -5.92 13.48
CA PRO A 159 4.18 -5.72 14.50
C PRO A 159 3.94 -4.23 14.86
N PHE A 160 4.71 -3.31 14.30
CA PHE A 160 4.63 -1.87 14.59
C PHE A 160 3.79 -1.13 13.54
N VAL A 161 3.05 -0.14 14.00
CA VAL A 161 2.23 0.75 13.17
C VAL A 161 2.63 2.19 13.44
N ILE A 162 3.10 2.87 12.41
CA ILE A 162 3.53 4.26 12.45
C ILE A 162 2.44 5.11 11.78
N GLN A 163 1.87 6.04 12.53
CA GLN A 163 0.83 6.96 12.06
C GLN A 163 1.41 8.35 11.83
N VAL A 164 1.15 8.91 10.65
CA VAL A 164 1.70 10.20 10.23
C VAL A 164 0.67 11.05 9.49
N THR A 165 0.81 12.38 9.60
CA THR A 165 -0.09 13.37 8.98
C THR A 165 0.68 14.42 8.16
N GLY A 166 2.01 14.35 8.13
CA GLY A 166 2.86 15.32 7.43
C GLY A 166 4.24 15.40 8.07
N THR A 167 5.03 14.35 7.88
CA THR A 167 6.34 14.16 8.49
C THR A 167 7.38 13.74 7.48
N GLN A 168 8.63 14.01 7.80
CA GLN A 168 9.78 13.43 7.12
C GLN A 168 10.53 12.55 8.10
N PHE A 169 10.68 11.28 7.78
CA PHE A 169 11.31 10.29 8.65
C PHE A 169 11.92 9.17 7.84
N ASP A 170 12.95 8.54 8.40
CA ASP A 170 13.48 7.29 7.90
C ASP A 170 13.03 6.15 8.81
N VAL A 171 12.78 5.00 8.21
CA VAL A 171 12.43 3.77 8.92
C VAL A 171 13.31 2.64 8.41
N ASP A 172 13.87 1.90 9.35
CA ASP A 172 14.62 0.68 9.10
C ASP A 172 13.96 -0.46 9.85
N TRP A 173 13.60 -1.52 9.12
CA TRP A 173 12.95 -2.69 9.68
C TRP A 173 13.68 -3.96 9.25
N SER A 174 14.16 -4.74 10.20
CA SER A 174 14.69 -6.09 9.97
C SER A 174 13.71 -7.12 10.51
N SER A 175 13.13 -7.92 9.61
CA SER A 175 12.31 -9.06 10.02
C SER A 175 13.14 -10.19 10.64
N TYR A 176 14.46 -10.19 10.41
CA TYR A 176 15.37 -11.21 10.92
C TYR A 176 15.70 -10.99 12.40
N ASP A 177 15.89 -9.72 12.78
CA ASP A 177 16.34 -9.32 14.12
C ASP A 177 15.20 -8.73 14.97
N ASP A 178 13.96 -8.70 14.44
CA ASP A 178 12.79 -8.03 15.04
C ASP A 178 13.14 -6.62 15.55
N THR A 179 13.88 -5.90 14.72
CA THR A 179 14.46 -4.60 15.07
C THR A 179 13.84 -3.52 14.20
N LEU A 180 13.27 -2.51 14.86
CA LEU A 180 12.76 -1.30 14.24
C LEU A 180 13.61 -0.11 14.67
N SER A 181 14.11 0.65 13.70
CA SER A 181 14.64 1.99 13.95
C SER A 181 13.80 3.02 13.18
N VAL A 182 13.39 4.09 13.85
CA VAL A 182 12.67 5.21 13.24
C VAL A 182 13.40 6.50 13.59
N ASP A 183 13.87 7.20 12.57
CA ASP A 183 14.55 8.48 12.67
C ASP A 183 13.61 9.59 12.20
N LEU A 184 13.13 10.42 13.13
CA LEU A 184 12.18 11.49 12.79
C LEU A 184 12.93 12.82 12.56
N HIS A 185 12.94 13.27 11.31
CA HIS A 185 13.56 14.55 10.92
C HIS A 185 12.63 15.72 11.13
N GLU A 186 11.39 15.65 10.65
CA GLU A 186 10.44 16.75 10.71
C GLU A 186 9.02 16.31 11.12
N GLY A 187 8.40 17.10 11.98
CA GLY A 187 7.02 16.94 12.41
C GLY A 187 6.87 16.07 13.65
N ASN A 188 5.79 15.30 13.69
CA ASN A 188 5.45 14.38 14.78
C ASN A 188 4.80 13.11 14.24
N LEU A 189 5.16 11.97 14.81
CA LEU A 189 4.55 10.69 14.45
C LEU A 189 4.21 9.92 15.70
N VAL A 190 3.26 8.99 15.57
CA VAL A 190 2.89 8.07 16.65
C VAL A 190 3.29 6.67 16.23
N VAL A 191 4.14 6.01 17.02
CA VAL A 191 4.49 4.60 16.82
C VAL A 191 3.75 3.75 17.83
N SER A 192 2.93 2.82 17.36
CA SER A 192 2.24 1.83 18.18
C SER A 192 2.81 0.44 17.90
N GLY A 193 2.89 -0.41 18.92
CA GLY A 193 3.36 -1.78 18.78
C GLY A 193 3.19 -2.59 20.06
N PRO A 194 3.59 -3.87 20.10
CA PRO A 194 3.49 -4.71 21.30
C PRO A 194 4.11 -4.08 22.56
N PRO A 195 5.32 -3.46 22.50
CA PRO A 195 5.89 -2.80 23.68
C PRO A 195 5.24 -1.43 24.01
N ALA A 196 4.43 -0.86 23.12
CA ALA A 196 3.70 0.38 23.33
C ALA A 196 2.29 0.32 22.72
N PRO A 197 1.31 -0.32 23.40
CA PRO A 197 -0.03 -0.51 22.86
C PRO A 197 -0.82 0.80 22.72
N ASN A 198 -0.51 1.82 23.53
CA ASN A 198 -1.16 3.14 23.48
C ASN A 198 -0.50 4.10 22.49
N GLY A 199 0.57 3.67 21.82
CA GLY A 199 1.39 4.52 20.97
C GLY A 199 2.37 5.40 21.74
N VAL A 200 3.47 5.73 21.08
CA VAL A 200 4.51 6.65 21.55
C VAL A 200 4.59 7.81 20.57
N LEU A 201 4.45 9.03 21.08
CA LEU A 201 4.62 10.23 20.28
C LEU A 201 6.11 10.54 20.13
N LEU A 202 6.59 10.53 18.89
CA LEU A 202 7.94 10.93 18.51
C LEU A 202 7.91 12.37 17.96
N ARG A 203 8.93 13.16 18.31
CA ARG A 203 9.12 14.53 17.84
C ARG A 203 10.36 14.63 16.95
N SER A 204 10.37 15.65 16.09
CA SER A 204 11.53 16.00 15.27
C SER A 204 12.83 16.00 16.08
N GLY A 205 13.87 15.37 15.52
CA GLY A 205 15.18 15.20 16.14
C GLY A 205 15.28 14.01 17.09
N GLN A 206 14.28 13.12 17.14
CA GLN A 206 14.32 11.92 17.98
C GLN A 206 14.43 10.65 17.13
N ARG A 207 15.18 9.68 17.65
CA ARG A 207 15.26 8.31 17.16
C ARG A 207 14.50 7.40 18.12
N LEU A 208 13.64 6.54 17.57
CA LEU A 208 13.03 5.43 18.29
C LEU A 208 13.69 4.14 17.82
N THR A 209 14.12 3.32 18.78
CA THR A 209 14.63 1.98 18.51
C THR A 209 13.81 0.97 19.29
N ALA A 210 13.20 0.02 18.59
CA ALA A 210 12.54 -1.13 19.19
C ALA A 210 13.39 -2.37 18.91
N LEU A 211 13.86 -3.01 19.99
CA LEU A 211 14.70 -4.21 19.93
C LEU A 211 14.27 -5.14 21.06
N GLU A 212 14.02 -6.42 20.75
CA GLU A 212 13.68 -7.46 21.74
C GLU A 212 12.53 -7.04 22.70
N GLY A 213 11.53 -6.31 22.20
CA GLY A 213 10.41 -5.84 23.01
C GLY A 213 10.73 -4.70 23.99
N ARG A 214 11.91 -4.08 23.92
CA ARG A 214 12.18 -2.77 24.53
C ARG A 214 12.05 -1.66 23.50
N LEU A 215 11.60 -0.51 23.98
CA LEU A 215 11.61 0.75 23.24
C LEU A 215 12.59 1.71 23.91
N SER A 216 13.55 2.21 23.14
CA SER A 216 14.38 3.36 23.52
C SER A 216 14.01 4.56 22.65
N ILE A 217 13.99 5.74 23.24
CA ILE A 217 13.81 7.01 22.54
C ILE A 217 14.97 7.90 22.94
N GLU A 218 15.74 8.32 21.95
CA GLU A 218 16.94 9.13 22.16
C GLU A 218 16.89 10.34 21.24
N ALA A 219 17.50 11.46 21.65
CA ALA A 219 17.73 12.56 20.73
C ALA A 219 18.77 12.11 19.70
N MET A 220 18.54 12.37 18.40
CA MET A 220 19.45 11.98 17.33
C MET A 220 20.86 12.57 17.52
N GLU A 221 20.96 13.77 18.10
CA GLU A 221 22.25 14.39 18.42
C GLU A 221 23.02 13.60 19.48
N SER A 222 22.32 13.07 20.48
CA SER A 222 22.89 12.17 21.49
C SER A 222 23.23 10.79 20.91
N ALA A 223 22.39 10.25 20.02
CA ALA A 223 22.68 8.99 19.32
C ALA A 223 23.91 9.10 18.41
N ALA A 224 24.07 10.23 17.69
CA ALA A 224 25.23 10.51 16.86
C ALA A 224 26.52 10.67 17.69
N GLN A 225 26.45 11.35 18.83
CA GLN A 225 27.58 11.46 19.77
C GLN A 225 27.96 10.11 20.37
N SER A 226 26.99 9.30 20.80
CA SER A 226 27.23 7.96 21.32
C SER A 226 27.86 7.02 20.27
N ALA A 227 27.39 7.09 19.02
CA ALA A 227 27.99 6.34 17.91
C ALA A 227 29.42 6.80 17.60
N ALA A 228 29.69 8.11 17.60
CA ALA A 228 31.02 8.66 17.38
C ALA A 228 32.00 8.27 18.50
N GLU A 229 31.58 8.29 19.76
CA GLU A 229 32.39 7.84 20.89
C GLU A 229 32.64 6.32 20.85
N ALA A 230 31.63 5.52 20.48
CA ALA A 230 31.80 4.08 20.31
C ALA A 230 32.80 3.75 19.19
N SER A 231 32.70 4.44 18.04
CA SER A 231 33.69 4.33 16.96
C SER A 231 35.07 4.83 17.38
N ALA A 232 35.18 5.91 18.16
CA ALA A 232 36.47 6.41 18.65
C ALA A 232 37.13 5.46 19.66
N ARG A 233 36.34 4.74 20.48
CA ARG A 233 36.86 3.70 21.38
C ARG A 233 37.36 2.48 20.62
N LEU A 234 36.69 2.09 19.54
CA LEU A 234 37.14 1.01 18.65
C LEU A 234 38.34 1.42 17.80
N ALA A 235 38.49 2.72 17.51
CA ALA A 235 39.60 3.29 16.75
C ALA A 235 40.80 3.76 17.61
N SER A 236 40.72 3.65 18.94
CA SER A 236 41.86 3.97 19.79
C SER A 236 42.95 2.90 19.62
N PRO A 237 44.17 3.24 19.15
CA PRO A 237 45.27 2.30 19.15
C PRO A 237 45.59 1.93 20.60
N VAL A 238 45.78 0.64 20.85
CA VAL A 238 46.43 0.14 22.07
C VAL A 238 47.67 1.02 22.30
N PRO A 239 47.82 1.72 23.44
CA PRO A 239 49.07 2.37 23.73
C PRO A 239 50.12 1.27 23.92
N ASP A 240 50.99 1.10 22.92
CA ASP A 240 52.28 0.41 23.07
C ASP A 240 53.10 1.20 24.09
N GLY A 241 52.86 0.89 25.36
CA GLY A 241 53.60 1.42 26.48
C GLY A 241 54.71 0.45 26.86
N SER A 242 55.92 0.68 26.34
CA SER A 242 57.17 0.54 27.11
C SER A 242 58.34 1.19 26.39
N PRO A 243 58.76 2.41 26.80
CA PRO A 243 60.08 2.94 26.50
C PRO A 243 61.02 2.60 27.67
N LEU A 244 62.02 1.74 27.48
CA LEU A 244 63.13 1.67 28.44
C LEU A 244 64.43 1.16 27.80
N LEU A 245 65.41 2.08 27.81
CA LEU A 245 66.86 1.95 27.66
C LEU A 245 67.47 1.47 26.33
N ALA A 246 68.09 2.45 25.68
CA ALA A 246 69.29 2.26 24.89
C ALA A 246 70.42 1.63 25.72
N GLU A 247 71.03 0.57 25.20
CA GLU A 247 72.32 0.05 25.66
C GLU A 247 73.16 -0.29 24.40
N PRO A 248 74.39 0.23 24.26
CA PRO A 248 75.19 0.06 23.06
C PRO A 248 75.84 -1.33 23.04
N ALA A 249 75.83 -1.94 21.87
CA ALA A 249 76.57 -3.16 21.59
C ALA A 249 78.09 -2.97 21.81
N PRO A 250 78.78 -3.97 22.35
CA PRO A 250 80.11 -4.30 21.90
C PRO A 250 80.10 -5.60 21.11
N GLU A 251 80.71 -5.51 19.92
CA GLU A 251 81.36 -6.63 19.25
C GLU A 251 82.18 -7.45 20.26
N ASN A 252 81.94 -8.75 20.36
CA ASN A 252 83.05 -9.66 20.52
C ASN A 252 82.75 -11.03 19.90
N SER A 253 83.58 -11.33 18.90
CA SER A 253 83.70 -12.57 18.19
C SER A 253 84.16 -13.70 19.12
N VAL A 254 83.50 -14.86 19.08
CA VAL A 254 84.14 -16.16 19.34
C VAL A 254 83.53 -17.21 18.40
N PRO A 255 84.33 -17.94 17.60
CA PRO A 255 83.89 -19.04 16.75
C PRO A 255 84.09 -20.43 17.42
N ALA A 256 83.53 -21.48 16.78
CA ALA A 256 83.70 -22.92 17.02
C ALA A 256 82.85 -23.50 18.18
N GLU A 257 82.23 -24.68 18.13
CA GLU A 257 82.45 -25.93 17.37
C GLU A 257 81.11 -26.73 17.31
N PRO A 258 80.98 -27.76 16.46
CA PRO A 258 79.72 -28.39 16.08
C PRO A 258 79.35 -29.55 17.02
N LEU A 259 78.04 -29.77 17.21
CA LEU A 259 77.54 -30.99 17.84
C LEU A 259 76.76 -31.86 16.84
N PRO A 260 76.94 -33.19 16.93
CA PRO A 260 76.69 -34.15 15.86
C PRO A 260 75.22 -34.56 15.73
N ALA A 261 74.90 -34.99 14.51
CA ALA A 261 73.64 -35.61 14.12
C ALA A 261 73.41 -36.95 14.83
N GLU A 262 72.18 -37.17 15.31
CA GLU A 262 71.64 -38.51 15.52
C GLU A 262 70.18 -38.58 15.03
N PRO A 263 69.72 -39.78 14.62
CA PRO A 263 68.92 -39.94 13.41
C PRO A 263 67.44 -40.17 13.69
N LEU A 264 66.63 -39.81 12.69
CA LEU A 264 65.25 -40.24 12.52
C LEU A 264 65.13 -41.77 12.49
N PRO A 265 64.09 -42.33 13.12
CA PRO A 265 63.36 -43.44 12.52
C PRO A 265 61.99 -42.97 12.01
N ALA A 266 61.79 -43.11 10.70
CA ALA A 266 60.48 -43.13 10.05
C ALA A 266 59.95 -44.59 10.01
N PRO A 267 58.86 -44.89 9.30
CA PRO A 267 57.46 -44.71 9.67
C PRO A 267 56.72 -46.06 9.76
N GLU A 268 55.69 -46.20 10.60
CA GLU A 268 54.84 -47.41 10.58
C GLU A 268 53.38 -47.11 10.23
N ALA A 269 53.10 -47.35 8.95
CA ALA A 269 51.88 -47.88 8.33
C ALA A 269 50.50 -47.72 9.03
N ALA A 270 49.62 -46.95 8.38
CA ALA A 270 48.17 -47.24 8.27
C ALA A 270 47.95 -48.52 7.39
N PRO A 271 46.75 -49.13 7.20
CA PRO A 271 45.36 -48.62 7.35
C PRO A 271 44.38 -49.75 7.82
N PRO A 272 43.06 -49.86 7.47
CA PRO A 272 42.11 -48.92 6.86
C PRO A 272 40.73 -48.79 7.58
N ALA A 273 39.97 -47.81 7.08
CA ALA A 273 38.60 -47.47 7.40
C ALA A 273 37.59 -48.63 7.28
N THR A 274 36.69 -48.74 8.26
CA THR A 274 35.48 -49.55 8.15
C THR A 274 34.30 -48.66 7.74
N LEU A 275 33.81 -48.96 6.55
CA LEU A 275 32.59 -48.47 5.91
C LEU A 275 31.37 -48.96 6.72
N ALA A 276 30.63 -48.04 7.35
CA ALA A 276 29.34 -48.35 7.96
C ALA A 276 28.23 -48.24 6.90
N ALA A 277 27.64 -49.38 6.56
CA ALA A 277 26.43 -49.48 5.74
C ALA A 277 25.16 -49.18 6.58
N PRO A 278 24.12 -48.54 6.02
CA PRO A 278 22.82 -48.44 6.66
C PRO A 278 21.98 -49.73 6.45
N PRO A 279 21.08 -50.10 7.40
CA PRO A 279 20.18 -51.23 7.21
C PRO A 279 18.93 -50.87 6.40
N LEU A 280 18.57 -51.78 5.50
CA LEU A 280 17.25 -51.94 4.87
C LEU A 280 16.30 -52.72 5.80
N GLU A 281 15.00 -52.64 5.49
CA GLU A 281 13.81 -53.32 6.05
C GLU A 281 13.03 -52.51 7.12
N ARG A 282 11.71 -52.28 7.00
CA ARG A 282 10.63 -52.89 6.20
C ARG A 282 9.58 -51.88 5.75
#